data_AF-A0A8J7UXH6-F1
#
_entry.id   AF-A0A8J7UXH6-F1
#
_cell.length_a   1.000
_cell.length_b   1.000
_cell.length_c   1.000
_cell.angle_alpha   90.00
_cell.angle_beta   90.00
_cell.angle_gamma   90.00
#
_symmetry.space_group_name_H-M   'P 1'
#
loop_
_entity.id
_entity.type
_entity.pdbx_description
1 polymer ?
#
loop_
_entity_poly.entity_id
_entity_poly.type
_entity_poly.pdbx_seq_one_letter_code
_entity_poly.pdbx_strand_id
1 'polypeptide(L)'
;MFRLPLRAELCAVGVRAHAFSPSAQENRFPVALESTPEEPFGQTVAFRYQGQTAKPLPLWWRTAKDTPAGEGLWLGVAPRDVLPLYPE
;
A
#
# COMPACT_ATOMS: atom_id res chain seq x y z
N MET A 1 -2.92 -2.83 16.15
CA MET A 1 -1.72 -3.39 16.81
C MET A 1 -1.62 -4.91 16.57
N PHE A 2 -1.06 -5.34 15.44
CA PHE A 2 -0.52 -6.71 15.37
C PHE A 2 0.85 -6.65 16.05
N ARG A 3 0.93 -7.23 17.23
CA ARG A 3 2.11 -7.23 18.10
C ARG A 3 2.70 -8.63 18.23
N LEU A 4 2.56 -9.45 17.18
CA LEU A 4 3.18 -10.77 17.12
C LEU A 4 4.46 -10.64 16.28
N PRO A 5 5.61 -11.12 16.79
CA PRO A 5 6.84 -11.11 16.02
C PRO A 5 6.64 -11.94 14.74
N LEU A 6 7.02 -11.37 13.60
CA LEU A 6 7.04 -12.08 12.32
C LEU A 6 8.20 -13.09 12.37
N ARG A 7 8.00 -14.28 11.80
CA ARG A 7 9.09 -15.27 11.72
C ARG A 7 10.14 -14.84 10.71
N ALA A 8 11.38 -15.28 10.90
CA ALA A 8 12.50 -14.89 10.05
C ALA A 8 12.32 -15.34 8.59
N GLU A 9 11.56 -16.41 8.37
CA GLU A 9 11.27 -17.00 7.07
C GLU A 9 10.16 -16.28 6.30
N LEU A 10 9.72 -15.09 6.72
CA LEU A 10 8.73 -14.32 5.98
C LEU A 10 9.21 -14.06 4.55
N CYS A 11 8.50 -14.60 3.56
CA CYS A 11 8.88 -14.50 2.16
C CYS A 11 7.99 -13.54 1.36
N ALA A 12 6.74 -13.35 1.77
CA ALA A 12 5.81 -12.45 1.13
C ALA A 12 4.76 -11.91 2.11
N VAL A 13 4.02 -10.89 1.67
CA VAL A 13 2.84 -10.38 2.38
C VAL A 13 1.68 -10.26 1.41
N GLY A 14 0.52 -10.80 1.79
CA GLY A 14 -0.75 -10.49 1.17
C GLY A 14 -1.34 -9.23 1.79
N VAL A 15 -1.88 -8.34 0.98
CA VAL A 15 -2.58 -7.14 1.45
C VAL A 15 -4.01 -7.16 0.92
N ARG A 16 -5.00 -6.91 1.79
CA ARG A 16 -6.41 -6.87 1.36
C ARG A 16 -6.62 -5.77 0.33
N ALA A 17 -7.41 -6.07 -0.71
CA ALA A 17 -7.85 -5.09 -1.68
C ALA A 17 -8.54 -3.90 -0.98
N HIS A 18 -8.18 -2.68 -1.37
CA HIS A 18 -8.69 -1.41 -0.82
C HIS A 18 -8.27 -1.08 0.63
N ALA A 19 -7.29 -1.78 1.20
CA ALA A 19 -6.86 -1.51 2.58
C ALA A 19 -5.87 -0.35 2.73
N PHE A 20 -5.31 0.16 1.64
CA PHE A 20 -4.44 1.35 1.67
C PHE A 20 -5.26 2.60 1.96
N SER A 21 -4.85 3.35 2.99
CA SER A 21 -5.53 4.58 3.38
C SER A 21 -4.53 5.66 3.84
N PRO A 22 -4.77 6.94 3.47
CA PRO A 22 -4.05 8.07 4.06
C PRO A 22 -4.30 8.26 5.56
N SER A 23 -5.44 7.78 6.07
CA SER A 23 -5.84 7.90 7.47
C SER A 23 -5.36 6.73 8.34
N ALA A 24 -4.65 5.75 7.76
CA ALA A 24 -4.11 4.62 8.49
C ALA A 24 -3.06 5.09 9.53
N GLN A 25 -3.13 4.52 10.73
CA GLN A 25 -2.22 4.86 11.84
C GLN A 25 -1.05 3.87 11.97
N GLU A 26 -1.06 2.78 11.20
CA GLU A 26 -0.10 1.67 11.26
C GLU A 26 0.42 1.38 9.84
N ASN A 27 1.63 0.81 9.76
CA ASN A 27 2.34 0.50 8.51
C ASN A 27 2.32 1.67 7.50
N ARG A 28 2.47 2.90 8.01
CA ARG A 28 2.31 4.13 7.25
C ARG A 28 3.66 4.67 6.80
N PHE A 29 3.83 4.82 5.50
CA PHE A 29 5.08 5.25 4.90
C PHE A 29 4.83 6.28 3.78
N PRO A 30 5.81 7.14 3.47
CA PRO A 30 5.70 8.08 2.37
C PRO A 30 5.66 7.33 1.04
N VAL A 31 4.82 7.79 0.12
CA VAL A 31 4.68 7.20 -1.22
C VAL A 31 5.07 8.19 -2.31
N ALA A 32 5.51 7.64 -3.44
CA ALA A 32 5.61 8.33 -4.71
C ALA A 32 4.49 7.81 -5.61
N LEU A 33 3.64 8.71 -6.08
CA LEU A 33 2.56 8.38 -7.00
C LEU A 33 3.12 8.29 -8.42
N GLU A 34 2.65 7.29 -9.16
CA GLU A 34 2.89 7.16 -10.59
C GLU A 34 1.63 7.56 -11.34
N SER A 35 1.80 8.29 -12.46
CA SER A 35 0.66 8.72 -13.27
C SER A 35 -0.13 7.51 -13.74
N THR A 36 -1.44 7.54 -13.50
CA THR A 36 -2.34 6.40 -13.76
C THR A 36 -3.49 6.86 -14.67
N PRO A 37 -4.02 6.00 -15.56
CA PRO A 37 -5.21 6.35 -16.33
C PRO A 37 -6.43 6.54 -15.42
N GLU A 38 -7.18 7.62 -15.62
CA GLU A 38 -8.51 7.76 -15.02
C GLU A 38 -9.46 6.67 -15.56
N GLU A 39 -10.21 6.05 -14.67
CA GLU A 39 -11.28 5.12 -15.03
C GLU A 39 -12.65 5.81 -14.90
N PRO A 40 -13.64 5.44 -15.74
CA PRO A 40 -14.95 6.12 -15.76
C PRO A 40 -15.76 6.02 -14.45
N PHE A 41 -15.45 5.08 -13.56
CA PHE A 41 -16.21 4.81 -12.32
C PHE A 41 -15.37 4.92 -11.03
N GLY A 42 -14.13 5.39 -11.12
CA GLY A 42 -13.24 5.51 -9.97
C GLY A 42 -11.83 5.92 -10.36
N GLN A 43 -10.99 6.16 -9.36
CA GLN A 43 -9.59 6.47 -9.59
C GLN A 43 -8.74 5.33 -9.03
N THR A 44 -8.01 4.64 -9.90
CA THR A 44 -6.94 3.74 -9.50
C THR A 44 -5.64 4.51 -9.67
N VAL A 45 -4.78 4.48 -8.65
CA VAL A 45 -3.49 5.18 -8.65
C VAL A 45 -2.39 4.16 -8.40
N ALA A 46 -1.44 4.07 -9.32
CA ALA A 46 -0.19 3.36 -9.15
C ALA A 46 0.70 4.14 -8.18
N PHE A 47 1.35 3.46 -7.24
CA PHE A 47 2.28 4.09 -6.31
C PHE A 47 3.41 3.14 -5.90
N ARG A 48 4.47 3.73 -5.36
CA ARG A 48 5.56 3.01 -4.68
C ARG A 48 5.83 3.65 -3.32
N TYR A 49 6.29 2.86 -2.35
CA TYR A 49 6.82 3.44 -1.12
C TYR A 49 8.20 4.04 -1.39
N GLN A 50 8.47 5.22 -0.84
CA GLN A 50 9.77 5.86 -0.99
C GLN A 50 10.85 5.01 -0.28
N GLY A 51 12.03 4.92 -0.88
CA GLY A 51 13.15 4.11 -0.35
C GLY A 51 13.09 2.62 -0.68
N GLN A 52 12.12 2.15 -1.48
CA GLN A 52 12.17 0.80 -2.05
C GLN A 52 13.36 0.68 -3.01
N THR A 53 14.30 -0.20 -2.67
CA THR A 53 15.59 -0.39 -3.38
C THR A 53 15.51 -1.36 -4.56
N ALA A 54 14.53 -2.27 -4.56
CA ALA A 54 14.17 -3.04 -5.75
C ALA A 54 13.25 -2.21 -6.65
N LYS A 55 13.11 -2.59 -7.94
CA LYS A 55 12.03 -2.11 -8.81
C LYS A 55 10.86 -3.10 -8.77
N PRO A 56 10.09 -3.23 -7.66
CA PRO A 56 8.86 -3.97 -7.74
C PRO A 56 7.90 -3.24 -8.68
N LEU A 57 7.01 -4.01 -9.31
CA LEU A 57 5.84 -3.44 -9.97
C LEU A 57 5.13 -2.50 -8.98
N PRO A 58 4.60 -1.36 -9.46
CA PRO A 58 3.90 -0.43 -8.59
C PRO A 58 2.70 -1.12 -7.91
N LEU A 59 2.38 -0.68 -6.69
CA LEU A 59 1.17 -1.08 -6.00
C LEU A 59 -0.01 -0.26 -6.50
N TRP A 60 -1.20 -0.83 -6.40
CA TRP A 60 -2.43 -0.18 -6.83
C TRP A 60 -3.22 0.30 -5.61
N TRP A 61 -3.56 1.58 -5.61
CA TRP A 61 -4.45 2.20 -4.64
C TRP A 61 -5.72 2.66 -5.33
N ARG A 62 -6.85 2.11 -4.93
CA ARG A 62 -8.16 2.49 -5.46
C ARG A 62 -8.82 3.47 -4.52
N THR A 63 -9.23 4.61 -5.06
CA THR A 63 -9.78 5.72 -4.29
C THR A 63 -11.00 6.33 -4.98
N ALA A 64 -11.73 7.16 -4.24
CA ALA A 64 -12.83 7.94 -4.80
C ALA A 64 -12.28 9.00 -5.78
N LYS A 65 -13.11 9.40 -6.74
CA LYS A 65 -12.78 10.50 -7.65
C LYS A 65 -12.44 11.76 -6.84
N ASP A 66 -11.48 12.54 -7.31
CA ASP A 66 -11.02 13.80 -6.69
C ASP A 66 -10.28 13.65 -5.35
N THR A 67 -9.79 12.45 -5.02
CA THR A 67 -8.91 12.29 -3.85
C THR A 67 -7.61 13.05 -4.08
N PRO A 68 -7.14 13.90 -3.13
CA PRO A 68 -5.90 14.64 -3.30
C PRO A 68 -4.71 13.69 -3.48
N ALA A 69 -4.25 13.56 -4.71
CA ALA A 69 -3.08 12.80 -5.10
C ALA A 69 -1.95 13.80 -5.35
N GLY A 70 -1.21 14.14 -4.30
CA GLY A 70 -0.13 15.13 -4.35
C GLY A 70 1.20 14.57 -3.85
N GLU A 71 2.27 15.35 -4.05
CA GLU A 71 3.57 15.08 -3.45
C GLU A 71 3.47 15.04 -1.92
N GLY A 72 4.24 14.14 -1.29
CA GLY A 72 4.24 14.00 0.17
C GLY A 72 3.04 13.24 0.74
N LEU A 73 2.31 12.47 -0.07
CA LEU A 73 1.29 11.55 0.43
C LEU A 73 1.91 10.41 1.26
N TRP A 74 1.22 10.03 2.33
CA TRP A 74 1.55 8.87 3.14
C TRP A 74 0.39 7.90 3.09
N LEU A 75 0.66 6.65 2.74
CA LEU A 75 -0.32 5.57 2.80
C LEU A 75 0.10 4.58 3.86
N GLY A 76 -0.89 4.02 4.55
CA GLY A 76 -0.67 2.90 5.44
C GLY A 76 -1.77 1.85 5.30
N VAL A 77 -1.59 0.75 6.04
CA VAL A 77 -2.49 -0.38 6.05
C VAL A 77 -2.63 -0.92 7.47
N ALA A 78 -3.86 -1.13 7.91
CA ALA A 78 -4.08 -1.72 9.23
C ALA A 78 -3.52 -3.14 9.24
N PRO A 79 -2.85 -3.60 10.32
CA PRO A 79 -2.18 -4.89 10.24
C PRO A 79 -3.16 -6.08 10.14
N ARG A 80 -4.44 -5.88 10.49
CA ARG A 80 -5.52 -6.85 10.26
C ARG A 80 -5.79 -7.15 8.78
N ASP A 81 -5.33 -6.26 7.91
CA ASP A 81 -5.47 -6.34 6.46
C ASP A 81 -4.17 -6.80 5.78
N VAL A 82 -3.18 -7.23 6.57
CA VAL A 82 -1.90 -7.79 6.12
C VAL A 82 -1.82 -9.25 6.55
N LEU A 83 -1.57 -10.14 5.59
CA LEU A 83 -1.35 -11.57 5.80
C LEU A 83 0.12 -11.91 5.54
N PRO A 84 0.92 -12.21 6.58
CA PRO A 84 2.27 -12.72 6.41
C PRO A 84 2.26 -14.10 5.75
N LEU A 85 3.07 -14.30 4.72
CA LEU A 85 3.21 -15.55 3.97
C LEU A 85 4.62 -16.12 4.15
N TYR A 86 4.69 -17.41 4.42
CA TYR A 86 5.93 -18.13 4.71
C TYR A 86 6.12 -19.24 3.66
N PRO A 87 7.36 -19.69 3.41
CA PRO A 87 7.60 -20.86 2.59
C PRO A 87 6.90 -22.09 3.20
N GLU A 88 6.50 -23.03 2.34
CA GLU A 88 5.97 -24.34 2.76
C GLU A 88 7.03 -25.19 3.47
#